data_AF-A0A937Q397-F1
#
_entry.id   AF-A0A937Q397-F1
#
_cell.length_a   1.000
_cell.length_b   1.000
_cell.length_c   1.000
_cell.angle_alpha   90.00
_cell.angle_beta   90.00
_cell.angle_gamma   90.00
#
_symmetry.space_group_name_H-M   'P 1'
#
loop_
_entity.id
_entity.type
_entity.pdbx_description
1 polymer ?
#
loop_
_entity_poly.entity_id
_entity_poly.type
_entity_poly.pdbx_seq_one_letter_code
_entity_poly.pdbx_strand_id
1 'polypeptide(L)'
;MKYPHIGHILIGIVEQKKGYLKAYRDFKESVDFTKSGFLPDPDNLVWYLLIGVPPVPGDKDHSEEGQMAAVDQRLNILKAVFVELNRNMPEHFLDQGLNIYDEAGRSAKAVLAESGDTPHV
;
A
#
# COMPACT_ATOMS: atom_id res chain seq x y z
N MET A 1 -23.16 32.01 -12.32
CA MET A 1 -21.98 31.28 -11.83
C MET A 1 -22.32 29.81 -11.73
N LYS A 2 -21.87 28.98 -12.69
CA LYS A 2 -21.96 27.51 -12.61
C LYS A 2 -20.65 27.01 -12.01
N TYR A 3 -20.72 26.24 -10.93
CA TYR A 3 -19.56 25.65 -10.23
C TYR A 3 -18.83 24.64 -11.15
N PRO A 4 -17.66 24.94 -11.73
CA PRO A 4 -16.95 24.03 -12.62
C PRO A 4 -16.08 23.01 -11.85
N HIS A 5 -15.77 23.29 -10.58
CA HIS A 5 -14.75 22.57 -9.83
C HIS A 5 -15.20 21.20 -9.29
N ILE A 6 -16.50 21.01 -9.06
CA ILE A 6 -17.03 19.76 -8.49
C ILE A 6 -16.88 18.60 -9.48
N GLY A 7 -17.11 18.84 -10.77
CA GLY A 7 -17.02 17.80 -11.80
C GLY A 7 -15.61 17.23 -11.94
N HIS A 8 -14.58 18.08 -11.90
CA HIS A 8 -13.19 17.64 -12.04
C HIS A 8 -12.72 16.84 -10.82
N ILE A 9 -13.15 17.23 -9.61
CA ILE A 9 -12.84 16.50 -8.37
C ILE A 9 -13.48 15.12 -8.37
N LEU A 10 -14.76 15.01 -8.77
CA LEU A 10 -15.47 13.72 -8.87
C LEU A 10 -14.82 12.78 -9.89
N ILE A 11 -14.41 13.29 -11.05
CA ILE A 11 -13.71 12.48 -12.07
C ILE A 11 -12.37 11.99 -11.52
N GLY A 12 -11.60 12.87 -10.86
CA GLY A 12 -10.33 12.49 -10.22
C GLY A 12 -10.48 11.39 -9.17
N ILE A 13 -11.49 11.47 -8.30
CA ILE A 13 -11.79 10.45 -7.27
C ILE A 13 -12.17 9.11 -7.92
N VAL A 14 -12.99 9.13 -8.97
CA VAL A 14 -13.42 7.91 -9.68
C VAL A 14 -12.22 7.22 -10.35
N GLU A 15 -11.33 7.98 -10.99
CA GLU A 15 -10.13 7.43 -11.64
C GLU A 15 -9.11 6.91 -10.62
N GLN A 16 -8.89 7.62 -9.50
CA GLN A 16 -8.08 7.13 -8.37
C GLN A 16 -8.61 5.79 -7.84
N LYS A 17 -9.94 5.68 -7.64
CA LYS A 17 -10.58 4.45 -7.16
C LYS A 17 -10.43 3.31 -8.15
N LYS A 18 -10.63 3.55 -9.45
CA LYS A 18 -10.42 2.54 -10.50
C LYS A 18 -8.96 2.07 -10.52
N GLY A 19 -8.01 3.01 -10.43
CA GLY A 19 -6.59 2.70 -10.38
C GLY A 19 -6.22 1.83 -9.19
N TYR A 20 -6.71 2.15 -8.00
CA TYR A 20 -6.48 1.37 -6.79
C TYR A 20 -7.07 -0.05 -6.89
N LEU A 21 -8.32 -0.16 -7.36
CA LEU A 21 -8.96 -1.47 -7.55
C LEU A 21 -8.24 -2.32 -8.59
N LYS A 22 -7.68 -1.70 -9.64
CA LYS A 22 -6.85 -2.40 -10.62
C LYS A 22 -5.56 -2.91 -9.96
N ALA A 23 -4.85 -2.06 -9.22
CA ALA A 23 -3.63 -2.44 -8.51
C ALA A 23 -3.86 -3.63 -7.56
N TYR A 24 -4.97 -3.60 -6.80
CA TYR A 24 -5.37 -4.73 -5.95
C TYR A 24 -5.60 -6.02 -6.75
N ARG A 25 -6.36 -5.95 -7.85
CA ARG A 25 -6.66 -7.13 -8.69
C ARG A 25 -5.40 -7.71 -9.32
N ASP A 26 -4.58 -6.85 -9.95
CA ASP A 26 -3.34 -7.25 -10.60
C ASP A 26 -2.40 -7.93 -9.60
N PHE A 27 -2.22 -7.34 -8.41
CA PHE A 27 -1.38 -7.92 -7.37
C PHE A 27 -1.94 -9.25 -6.87
N LYS A 28 -3.25 -9.31 -6.59
CA LYS A 28 -3.92 -10.54 -6.18
C LYS A 28 -3.73 -11.67 -7.19
N GLU A 29 -3.86 -11.38 -8.49
CA GLU A 29 -3.65 -12.36 -9.55
C GLU A 29 -2.20 -12.87 -9.63
N SER A 30 -1.24 -12.10 -9.11
CA SER A 30 0.17 -12.52 -9.03
C SER A 30 0.51 -13.42 -7.84
N VAL A 31 -0.40 -13.56 -6.86
CA VAL A 31 -0.17 -14.34 -5.64
C VAL A 31 -0.66 -15.77 -5.80
N ASP A 32 0.16 -16.72 -5.37
CA ASP A 32 -0.20 -18.15 -5.33
C ASP A 32 -1.04 -18.47 -4.08
N PHE A 33 -2.35 -18.52 -4.26
CA PHE A 33 -3.31 -18.83 -3.18
C PHE A 33 -3.28 -20.28 -2.70
N THR A 34 -2.47 -21.16 -3.30
CA THR A 34 -2.28 -22.51 -2.79
C THR A 34 -1.31 -22.56 -1.59
N LYS A 35 -0.59 -21.47 -1.34
CA LYS A 35 0.36 -21.33 -0.22
C LYS A 35 -0.26 -20.45 0.86
N SER A 36 -0.46 -20.98 2.07
CA SER A 36 -1.00 -20.24 3.22
C SER A 36 -0.26 -20.60 4.51
N GLY A 37 -0.52 -19.88 5.60
CA GLY A 37 -0.01 -20.21 6.93
C GLY A 37 1.41 -19.71 7.22
N PHE A 38 1.88 -18.71 6.47
CA PHE A 38 3.14 -18.02 6.71
C PHE A 38 2.89 -16.57 7.08
N LEU A 39 3.67 -16.07 8.04
CA LEU A 39 3.71 -14.66 8.38
C LEU A 39 4.65 -13.92 7.41
N PRO A 40 4.38 -12.64 7.13
CA PRO A 40 5.30 -11.82 6.35
C PRO A 40 6.63 -11.64 7.10
N ASP A 41 7.72 -11.59 6.34
CA ASP A 41 9.02 -11.18 6.85
C ASP A 41 9.08 -9.64 6.93
N PRO A 42 9.34 -9.04 8.12
CA PRO A 42 9.28 -7.59 8.29
C PRO A 42 10.27 -6.81 7.41
N ASP A 43 11.52 -7.29 7.29
CA ASP A 43 12.56 -6.58 6.55
C ASP A 43 12.26 -6.57 5.06
N ASN A 44 11.86 -7.72 4.50
CA ASN A 44 11.43 -7.81 3.11
C ASN A 44 10.20 -6.94 2.83
N LEU A 45 9.28 -6.86 3.78
CA LEU A 45 8.07 -6.08 3.63
C LEU A 45 8.36 -4.57 3.58
N VAL A 46 9.25 -4.07 4.42
CA VAL A 46 9.71 -2.67 4.35
C VAL A 46 10.32 -2.39 2.97
N TRP A 47 11.17 -3.29 2.48
CA TRP A 47 11.75 -3.17 1.14
C TRP A 47 10.68 -3.15 0.04
N TYR A 48 9.70 -4.05 0.06
CA TYR A 48 8.62 -4.05 -0.94
C TYR A 48 7.84 -2.74 -0.96
N LEU A 49 7.54 -2.17 0.21
CA LEU A 49 6.86 -0.88 0.31
C LEU A 49 7.68 0.26 -0.32
N LEU A 50 8.99 0.27 -0.11
CA LEU A 50 9.90 1.31 -0.60
C LEU A 50 10.23 1.18 -2.09
N ILE A 51 10.49 -0.02 -2.60
CA ILE A 51 10.82 -0.25 -4.02
C ILE A 51 9.60 -0.17 -4.93
N GLY A 52 8.41 -0.19 -4.33
CA GLY A 52 7.19 0.17 -5.01
C GLY A 52 6.29 -1.01 -5.41
N VAL A 53 6.26 -2.08 -4.62
CA VAL A 53 5.49 -3.30 -4.91
C VAL A 53 4.34 -3.49 -3.90
N PRO A 54 3.08 -3.64 -4.36
CA PRO A 54 2.63 -3.49 -5.75
C PRO A 54 2.71 -2.03 -6.25
N PRO A 55 2.73 -1.80 -7.58
CA PRO A 55 2.57 -0.45 -8.12
C PRO A 55 1.16 0.07 -7.81
N VAL A 56 1.05 1.34 -7.42
CA VAL A 56 -0.21 1.95 -6.96
C VAL A 56 -0.40 3.34 -7.56
N PRO A 57 -1.64 3.89 -7.59
CA PRO A 57 -1.89 5.24 -8.10
C PRO A 57 -1.02 6.34 -7.50
N GLY A 58 -0.68 6.23 -6.20
CA GLY A 58 0.17 7.17 -5.48
C GLY A 58 1.57 7.36 -6.10
N ASP A 59 2.08 6.37 -6.84
CA ASP A 59 3.42 6.45 -7.46
C ASP A 59 3.57 7.54 -8.52
N LYS A 60 2.45 8.07 -9.00
CA LYS A 60 2.42 9.15 -9.98
C LYS A 60 2.69 10.52 -9.35
N ASP A 61 2.64 10.60 -8.03
CA ASP A 61 2.91 11.81 -7.25
C ASP A 61 4.24 11.63 -6.51
N HIS A 62 5.25 12.39 -6.93
CA HIS A 62 6.60 12.30 -6.38
C HIS A 62 6.83 13.25 -5.19
N SER A 63 5.81 14.01 -4.77
CA SER A 63 5.84 14.77 -3.51
C SER A 63 5.97 13.84 -2.31
N GLU A 64 6.36 14.40 -1.16
CA GLU A 64 6.40 13.65 0.10
C GLU A 64 5.01 13.06 0.40
N GLU A 65 3.95 13.86 0.25
CA GLU A 65 2.58 13.42 0.46
C GLU A 65 2.18 12.29 -0.49
N GLY A 66 2.60 12.38 -1.76
CA GLY A 66 2.40 11.34 -2.77
C GLY A 66 3.07 10.02 -2.41
N GLN A 67 4.32 10.08 -1.94
CA GLN A 67 5.08 8.91 -1.49
C GLN A 67 4.45 8.27 -0.24
N MET A 68 4.03 9.07 0.74
CA MET A 68 3.34 8.58 1.94
C MET A 68 2.01 7.90 1.57
N ALA A 69 1.24 8.51 0.66
CA ALA A 69 0.00 7.94 0.16
C ALA A 69 0.24 6.63 -0.63
N ALA A 70 1.34 6.54 -1.38
CA ALA A 70 1.70 5.32 -2.11
C ALA A 70 2.01 4.17 -1.14
N VAL A 71 2.75 4.42 -0.06
CA VAL A 71 2.99 3.42 1.01
C VAL A 71 1.67 2.94 1.62
N ASP A 72 0.75 3.86 1.94
CA ASP A 72 -0.56 3.49 2.51
C ASP A 72 -1.40 2.64 1.56
N GLN A 73 -1.42 3.00 0.28
CA GLN A 73 -2.14 2.22 -0.74
C GLN A 73 -1.59 0.80 -0.86
N ARG A 74 -0.26 0.64 -0.90
CA ARG A 74 0.39 -0.67 -0.94
C ARG A 74 0.06 -1.49 0.29
N LEU A 75 0.20 -0.88 1.46
CA LEU A 75 -0.03 -1.53 2.73
C LEU A 75 -1.44 -2.11 2.82
N ASN A 76 -2.44 -1.33 2.38
CA ASN A 76 -3.82 -1.77 2.36
C ASN A 76 -4.05 -2.95 1.39
N ILE A 77 -3.42 -2.92 0.21
CA ILE A 77 -3.50 -4.04 -0.75
C ILE A 77 -2.85 -5.30 -0.18
N LEU A 78 -1.65 -5.17 0.38
CA LEU A 78 -0.90 -6.30 0.95
C LEU A 78 -1.65 -6.94 2.13
N LYS A 79 -2.18 -6.12 3.05
CA LYS A 79 -3.01 -6.59 4.17
C LYS A 79 -4.28 -7.31 3.69
N ALA A 80 -4.99 -6.76 2.71
CA ALA A 80 -6.19 -7.38 2.16
C ALA A 80 -5.87 -8.77 1.57
N VAL A 81 -4.82 -8.86 0.75
CA VAL A 81 -4.40 -10.13 0.15
C VAL A 81 -3.92 -11.12 1.21
N PHE A 82 -3.19 -10.66 2.24
CA PHE A 82 -2.78 -11.51 3.36
C PHE A 82 -3.97 -12.14 4.10
N VAL A 83 -5.00 -11.35 4.41
CA VAL A 83 -6.21 -11.85 5.09
C VAL A 83 -6.96 -12.82 4.20
N GLU A 84 -7.10 -12.54 2.91
CA GLU A 84 -7.76 -13.45 1.97
C GLU A 84 -7.00 -14.77 1.81
N LEU A 85 -5.68 -14.71 1.70
CA LEU A 85 -4.79 -15.86 1.59
C LEU A 85 -4.89 -16.75 2.84
N ASN A 86 -5.01 -16.13 4.01
CA ASN A 86 -5.01 -16.80 5.30
C ASN A 86 -6.41 -16.86 5.94
N ARG A 87 -7.49 -16.74 5.18
CA ARG A 87 -8.87 -16.67 5.69
C ARG A 87 -9.31 -17.86 6.57
N ASN A 88 -8.62 -18.99 6.44
CA ASN A 88 -8.88 -20.21 7.21
C ASN A 88 -7.98 -20.33 8.46
N MET A 89 -7.06 -19.40 8.66
CA MET A 89 -6.17 -19.37 9.83
C MET A 89 -6.91 -18.81 11.06
N PRO A 90 -6.44 -19.12 12.27
CA PRO A 90 -7.01 -18.54 13.49
C PRO A 90 -6.90 -17.01 13.53
N GLU A 91 -7.82 -16.36 14.23
CA GLU A 91 -7.85 -14.89 14.39
C GLU A 91 -6.52 -14.32 14.88
N HIS A 92 -5.93 -14.90 15.93
CA HIS A 92 -4.64 -14.44 16.47
C HIS A 92 -3.49 -14.47 15.45
N PHE A 93 -3.54 -15.38 14.47
CA PHE A 93 -2.56 -15.45 13.38
C PHE A 93 -2.73 -14.27 12.42
N LEU A 94 -3.99 -13.93 12.11
CA LEU A 94 -4.31 -12.76 11.29
C LEU A 94 -3.88 -11.48 11.99
N ASP A 95 -4.18 -11.34 13.28
CA ASP A 95 -3.78 -10.18 14.09
C ASP A 95 -2.27 -10.00 14.12
N GLN A 96 -1.53 -11.09 14.34
CA GLN A 96 -0.06 -11.06 14.34
C GLN A 96 0.49 -10.62 12.99
N GLY A 97 -0.04 -11.16 11.88
CA GLY A 97 0.37 -10.74 10.55
C GLY A 97 0.05 -9.28 10.26
N LEU A 98 -1.14 -8.81 10.61
CA LEU A 98 -1.56 -7.41 10.41
C LEU A 98 -0.69 -6.44 11.22
N ASN A 99 -0.28 -6.81 12.43
CA ASN A 99 0.65 -6.03 13.24
C ASN A 99 2.03 -5.89 12.57
N ILE A 100 2.55 -6.96 11.96
CA ILE A 100 3.81 -6.89 11.18
C ILE A 100 3.66 -5.92 10.01
N TYR A 101 2.52 -5.95 9.30
CA TYR A 101 2.25 -4.97 8.25
C TYR A 101 2.24 -3.53 8.80
N ASP A 102 1.57 -3.28 9.93
CA ASP A 102 1.54 -1.96 10.56
C ASP A 102 2.93 -1.46 10.97
N GLU A 103 3.78 -2.34 11.49
CA GLU A 103 5.17 -2.01 11.82
C GLU A 103 5.99 -1.68 10.57
N ALA A 104 5.93 -2.52 9.55
CA ALA A 104 6.65 -2.27 8.30
C ALA A 104 6.20 -0.96 7.62
N GLY A 105 4.90 -0.65 7.66
CA GLY A 105 4.36 0.62 7.17
C GLY A 105 4.93 1.83 7.90
N ARG A 106 5.05 1.77 9.24
CA ARG A 106 5.68 2.84 10.02
C ARG A 106 7.16 2.99 9.68
N SER A 107 7.90 1.88 9.60
CA SER A 107 9.32 1.89 9.27
C SER A 107 9.59 2.45 7.87
N ALA A 108 8.82 2.05 6.86
CA ALA A 108 8.96 2.56 5.51
C ALA A 108 8.73 4.09 5.45
N LYS A 109 7.70 4.59 6.14
CA LYS A 109 7.44 6.05 6.21
C LYS A 109 8.55 6.81 6.94
N ALA A 110 9.11 6.23 8.01
CA ALA A 110 10.24 6.84 8.71
C ALA A 110 11.46 7.01 7.79
N VAL A 111 11.80 5.98 7.01
CA VAL A 111 12.89 6.04 6.02
C VAL A 111 12.66 7.13 4.97
N LEU A 112 11.42 7.29 4.49
CA LEU A 112 11.08 8.34 3.53
C LEU A 112 11.21 9.75 4.14
N ALA A 113 10.75 9.93 5.39
CA ALA A 113 10.87 11.20 6.09
C ALA A 113 12.33 11.60 6.34
N GLU A 114 13.19 10.65 6.73
CA GLU A 114 14.63 10.89 6.91
C GLU A 114 15.34 11.26 5.61
N SER A 115 14.90 10.69 4.48
CA SER A 115 15.49 10.97 3.16
C SER A 115 15.12 12.37 2.64
N GLY A 116 13.97 12.92 3.06
CA GLY A 116 13.53 14.28 2.73
C GLY A 116 14.29 15.39 3.46
N ASP A 117 15.00 15.06 4.54
CA ASP A 117 15.64 16.02 5.45
C ASP A 117 17.14 16.25 5.15
N THR A 118 17.62 15.83 3.97
CA THR A 118 19.03 16.06 3.58
C THR A 118 19.27 17.54 3.25
N PRO A 119 20.18 18.24 3.97
CA PRO A 119 20.55 19.60 3.60
C PRO A 119 21.25 19.57 2.24
N HIS A 120 20.80 20.39 1.31
CA HIS A 120 21.58 20.72 0.11
C HIS A 120 22.87 21.42 0.56
N VAL A 121 23.96 20.66 0.66
CA VAL A 121 25.34 21.17 0.84
C VAL A 121 25.93 21.60 -0.50
#